data_AF-A0A2U3KJP4-F1
#
_entry.id   AF-A0A2U3KJP4-F1
#
_cell.length_a   1.000
_cell.length_b   1.000
_cell.length_c   1.000
_cell.angle_alpha   90.00
_cell.angle_beta   90.00
_cell.angle_gamma   90.00
#
_symmetry.space_group_name_H-M   'P 1'
#
loop_
_entity.id
_entity.type
_entity.pdbx_description
1 polymer ?
#
loop_
_entity_poly.entity_id
_entity_poly.type
_entity_poly.pdbx_seq_one_letter_code
_entity_poly.pdbx_strand_id
1 'polypeptide(L)' 'MFSCGYDNQFGFPAAAAVQRCAERNIPMYRTDLQGAVHAVSDGLKWTITTESDRNIIIHGGNADE' A
#
# COMPACT_ATOMS: atom_id res chain seq x y z
N MET A 1 -7.43 4.16 -6.13
CA MET A 1 -6.38 4.63 -5.20
C MET A 1 -7.00 5.68 -4.30
N PHE A 2 -6.98 5.49 -2.99
CA PHE A 2 -7.35 6.55 -2.03
C PHE A 2 -6.05 7.19 -1.55
N SER A 3 -5.83 8.46 -1.90
CA SER A 3 -4.70 9.22 -1.38
C SER A 3 -5.16 9.97 -0.13
N CYS A 4 -4.65 9.56 1.03
CA CYS A 4 -4.97 10.20 2.32
C CYS A 4 -3.68 10.25 3.14
N GLY A 5 -3.35 11.42 3.69
CA GLY A 5 -2.23 11.57 4.60
C GLY A 5 -2.52 10.93 5.97
N TYR A 6 -1.46 10.62 6.72
CA TYR A 6 -1.57 10.20 8.12
C TYR A 6 -2.27 11.30 8.93
N ASP A 7 -3.20 10.90 9.81
CA ASP A 7 -3.99 11.80 10.66
C ASP A 7 -4.75 12.90 9.87
N ASN A 8 -5.29 12.53 8.70
CA ASN A 8 -6.09 13.45 7.90
C ASN A 8 -7.36 13.88 8.66
N GLN A 9 -7.36 15.13 9.14
CA GLN A 9 -8.46 15.74 9.89
C GLN A 9 -9.79 15.82 9.13
N PHE A 10 -9.77 15.63 7.80
CA PHE A 10 -10.98 15.59 6.98
C PHE A 10 -11.74 14.25 7.08
N GLY A 11 -11.22 13.25 7.80
CA GLY A 11 -11.90 11.97 8.01
C GLY A 11 -11.95 11.08 6.76
N PHE A 12 -11.03 11.28 5.82
CA PHE A 12 -10.89 10.43 4.64
C PHE A 12 -9.88 9.29 4.85
N PRO A 13 -10.10 8.12 4.22
CA PRO A 13 -11.31 7.76 3.46
C PRO A 13 -12.49 7.53 4.41
N ALA A 14 -13.69 7.97 4.00
CA ALA A 14 -14.89 7.83 4.82
C ALA A 14 -15.14 6.36 5.18
N ALA A 15 -15.57 6.07 6.42
CA ALA A 15 -15.77 4.71 6.91
C ALA A 15 -16.69 3.86 6.00
N ALA A 16 -17.74 4.47 5.44
CA ALA A 16 -18.63 3.80 4.50
C ALA A 16 -17.94 3.38 3.19
N ALA A 17 -16.92 4.12 2.73
CA ALA A 17 -16.13 3.74 1.56
C ALA A 17 -15.23 2.54 1.88
N VAL A 18 -14.56 2.57 3.04
CA VAL A 18 -13.72 1.46 3.53
C VAL A 18 -14.53 0.18 3.67
N GLN A 19 -15.71 0.26 4.29
CA GLN A 19 -16.60 -0.89 4.46
C GLN A 19 -17.04 -1.48 3.12
N ARG A 20 -17.42 -0.64 2.15
CA ARG A 20 -17.82 -1.10 0.81
C ARG A 20 -16.69 -1.79 0.05
N CYS A 21 -15.45 -1.35 0.24
CA CYS A 21 -14.27 -2.01 -0.32
C CYS A 21 -14.06 -3.38 0.31
N ALA A 22 -14.15 -3.47 1.64
CA ALA A 22 -14.05 -4.73 2.38
C ALA A 22 -15.11 -5.75 1.96
N GLU A 23 -16.38 -5.34 1.87
CA GLU A 23 -17.50 -6.19 1.40
C GLU A 23 -17.30 -6.75 -0.01
N ARG A 24 -16.52 -6.06 -0.85
CA ARG A 24 -16.26 -6.43 -2.24
C ARG A 24 -14.90 -7.10 -2.45
N ASN A 25 -14.16 -7.39 -1.37
CA ASN A 25 -12.78 -7.88 -1.43
C ASN A 25 -11.87 -7.00 -2.28
N ILE A 26 -12.08 -5.68 -2.26
CA ILE A 26 -11.25 -4.72 -2.97
C ILE A 26 -10.07 -4.35 -2.05
N PRO A 27 -8.82 -4.66 -2.43
CA PRO A 27 -7.67 -4.31 -1.62
C PRO A 27 -7.46 -2.79 -1.57
N MET A 28 -7.10 -2.29 -0.40
CA MET A 28 -6.75 -0.89 -0.17
C MET A 28 -5.26 -0.77 0.16
N TYR A 29 -4.59 0.18 -0.49
CA TYR A 29 -3.18 0.49 -0.27
C TYR A 29 -3.04 1.94 0.19
N ARG A 30 -2.26 2.17 1.24
CA ARG A 30 -2.11 3.45 1.92
C ARG A 30 -0.66 3.90 1.91
N THR A 31 -0.37 5.01 1.25
CA THR A 31 1.01 5.51 1.10
C THR A 31 1.61 5.97 2.42
N ASP A 32 0.77 6.39 3.35
CA ASP A 32 1.18 6.81 4.69
C ASP A 32 1.54 5.62 5.61
N LEU A 33 1.07 4.40 5.27
CA LEU A 33 1.38 3.17 6.02
C LEU A 33 2.38 2.27 5.30
N GLN A 34 2.31 2.21 3.97
CA GLN A 34 3.02 1.24 3.14
C GLN A 34 4.12 1.88 2.27
N GLY A 35 4.35 3.19 2.44
CA GLY A 35 5.28 3.97 1.61
C GLY A 35 4.80 4.13 0.17
N ALA A 36 5.73 4.30 -0.77
CA ALA A 36 5.38 4.45 -2.18
C ALA A 36 4.62 3.21 -2.69
N VAL A 37 3.52 3.43 -3.43
CA VAL A 37 2.72 2.36 -4.06
C VAL A 37 2.98 2.37 -5.56
N HIS A 38 3.43 1.26 -6.10
CA HIS A 38 3.71 1.05 -7.52
C HIS A 38 2.65 0.13 -8.12
N ALA A 39 1.92 0.60 -9.12
CA ALA A 39 0.91 -0.17 -9.85
C ALA A 39 1.28 -0.27 -11.33
N VAL A 40 1.39 -1.49 -11.83
CA VAL A 40 1.68 -1.78 -13.24
C VAL A 40 0.53 -2.62 -13.80
N SER A 41 0.03 -2.25 -14.98
CA SER A 41 -0.99 -3.02 -15.69
C SER A 41 -0.43 -3.53 -17.02
N ASP A 42 -0.78 -4.77 -17.37
CA ASP A 42 -0.53 -5.36 -18.69
C ASP A 42 -1.77 -5.28 -19.61
N GLY A 43 -2.84 -4.61 -19.15
CA GLY A 43 -4.14 -4.53 -19.84
C GLY A 43 -5.13 -5.63 -19.45
N LEU A 44 -4.68 -6.69 -18.78
CA LEU A 44 -5.53 -7.78 -18.27
C LEU A 44 -5.48 -7.87 -16.74
N LYS A 45 -4.34 -7.55 -16.14
CA LYS A 45 -4.06 -7.67 -14.71
C LYS A 45 -3.34 -6.45 -14.18
N TRP A 46 -3.54 -6.19 -12.91
CA TRP A 46 -2.79 -5.22 -12.14
C TRP A 46 -1.81 -5.93 -11.21
N THR A 47 -0.55 -5.57 -11.30
CA THR A 47 0.49 -5.91 -10.33
C THR A 47 0.72 -4.69 -9.45
N ILE A 48 0.50 -4.85 -8.14
CA ILE A 48 0.66 -3.77 -7.16
C ILE A 48 1.76 -4.18 -6.19
N THR A 49 2.73 -3.29 -5.95
CA THR A 49 3.80 -3.45 -4.97
C THR A 49 3.92 -2.19 -4.14
N THR A 50 4.39 -2.32 -2.90
CA THR A 50 4.61 -1.21 -1.97
C THR A 50 6.07 -1.16 -1.51
N GLU A 51 6.50 -0.02 -1.00
CA GLU A 51 7.86 0.11 -0.43
C GLU A 51 8.05 -0.84 0.76
N SER A 52 7.02 -1.01 1.60
CA SER A 52 7.05 -1.96 2.71
C SER A 52 7.28 -3.40 2.27
N ASP A 53 6.82 -3.79 1.07
CA ASP A 53 7.07 -5.14 0.52
C ASP A 53 8.55 -5.36 0.19
N ARG A 54 9.31 -4.28 -0.07
CA ARG A 54 10.73 -4.32 -0.46
C ARG A 54 11.68 -4.40 0.74
N ASN A 55 11.22 -4.03 1.93
CA ASN A 55 12.03 -3.99 3.16
C ASN A 55 12.27 -5.37 3.81
N ILE A 56 11.82 -6.47 3.19
CA ILE A 56 11.90 -7.82 3.77
C ILE A 56 13.25 -8.52 3.46
N ILE A 57 14.11 -7.97 2.59
CA ILE A 57 15.45 -8.53 2.34
C ILE A 57 16.50 -7.80 3.18
N ILE A 58 16.66 -8.22 4.45
CA ILE A 58 17.86 -7.92 5.23
C ILE A 58 18.74 -9.16 5.17
N HIS A 59 19.70 -9.20 4.24
CA HIS A 59 20.83 -10.12 4.36
C HIS A 59 21.69 -9.65 5.54
N GLY A 60 21.46 -10.22 6.72
CA GLY A 60 22.45 -10.21 7.78
C GLY A 60 23.65 -11.05 7.33
N GLY A 61 24.79 -10.41 7.09
CA GLY A 61 26.02 -11.07 6.68
C GLY A 61 27.21 -10.12 6.70
N ASN A 62 27.84 -10.05 7.87
CA ASN A 62 29.09 -9.42 8.29
C ASN A 62 29.94 -8.63 7.28
N ALA A 63 30.28 -7.41 7.70
CA ALA A 63 31.55 -6.80 7.33
C ALA A 63 32.68 -7.71 7.81
N ASP A 64 33.55 -8.15 6.90
CA ASP A 64 34.95 -8.58 7.12
C ASP A 64 35.53 -9.05 5.76
N GLU A 65 36.20 -8.14 5.03
CA GLU A 65 37.54 -8.35 4.39
C GLU A 65 38.11 -6.99 3.94
#